data_AF-A0A841NEH8-F1
#
_entry.id   AF-A0A841NEH8-F1
#
_cell.length_a   1.000
_cell.length_b   1.000
_cell.length_c   1.000
_cell.angle_alpha   90.00
_cell.angle_beta   90.00
_cell.angle_gamma   90.00
#
_symmetry.space_group_name_H-M   'P 1'
#
loop_
_entity.id
_entity.type
_entity.pdbx_description
1 polymer ?
#
loop_
_entity_poly.entity_id
_entity_poly.type
_entity_poly.pdbx_seq_one_letter_code
_entity_poly.pdbx_strand_id
1 'polypeptide(L)'
;MKIYKFLSLLCIAITLFTLSSCRNTDNDDPQDTTSGSLQLKFENGFSNLGDIVLNQTVQTSVAGQKHTFSTLKYVISNIALIDENGNEFKYNENNPDKGAFIIDQADAVAGIIYIDLNGIPKNNYKKIRYLYTI
;
A
#
# COMPACT_ATOMS: atom_id res chain seq x y z
N MET A 1 73.18 31.19 16.46
CA MET A 1 71.72 31.23 16.21
C MET A 1 71.40 30.40 14.98
N LYS A 2 70.46 29.43 15.10
CA LYS A 2 69.59 28.87 14.02
C LYS A 2 69.23 27.38 14.18
N ILE A 3 69.54 26.74 15.32
CA ILE A 3 69.06 25.35 15.61
C ILE A 3 67.54 25.31 15.88
N TYR A 4 66.94 26.44 16.27
CA TYR A 4 65.50 26.56 16.58
C TYR A 4 64.59 26.58 15.33
N LYS A 5 65.13 26.82 14.13
CA LYS A 5 64.32 26.81 12.89
C LYS A 5 64.02 25.39 12.39
N PHE A 6 64.86 24.41 12.74
CA PHE A 6 64.63 23.01 12.37
C PHE A 6 63.63 22.31 13.30
N LEU A 7 63.48 22.78 14.53
CA LEU A 7 62.55 22.20 15.51
C LEU A 7 61.09 22.69 15.30
N SER A 8 60.91 23.86 14.70
CA SER A 8 59.58 24.44 14.42
C SER A 8 58.89 23.80 13.20
N LEU A 9 59.66 23.24 12.26
CA LEU A 9 59.09 22.63 11.04
C LEU A 9 58.54 21.22 11.25
N LEU A 10 58.93 20.53 12.33
CA LEU A 10 58.52 19.15 12.61
C LEU A 10 57.09 19.05 13.18
N CYS A 11 56.54 20.14 13.74
CA CYS A 11 55.23 20.13 14.39
C CYS A 11 54.04 20.33 13.43
N ILE A 12 54.27 20.65 12.15
CA ILE A 12 53.19 20.91 11.16
C ILE A 12 52.84 19.67 10.31
N ALA A 13 53.68 18.62 10.32
CA ALA A 13 53.50 17.47 9.44
C ALA A 13 52.59 16.36 10.00
N ILE A 14 52.11 16.45 11.24
CA ILE A 14 51.45 15.31 11.93
C ILE A 14 49.92 15.45 11.99
N THR A 15 49.32 16.58 11.60
CA THR A 15 47.87 16.79 11.75
C THR A 15 47.00 16.37 10.56
N LEU A 16 47.56 15.74 9.51
CA LEU A 16 46.78 15.42 8.30
C LEU A 16 46.36 13.95 8.10
N PHE A 17 46.57 13.05 9.07
CA PHE A 17 46.29 11.62 8.88
C PHE A 17 45.20 11.00 9.76
N THR A 18 44.37 11.78 10.46
CA THR A 18 43.29 11.23 11.29
C THR A 18 41.90 11.62 10.79
N LEU A 19 41.59 11.28 9.54
CA LEU A 19 40.21 11.09 9.07
C LEU A 19 40.13 9.81 8.21
N SER A 20 40.66 8.69 8.71
CA SER A 20 40.09 7.40 8.32
C SER A 20 38.73 7.29 8.99
N SER A 21 37.70 7.79 8.32
CA SER A 21 36.33 7.41 8.62
C SER A 21 36.27 5.89 8.46
N CYS A 22 36.08 5.17 9.57
CA CYS A 22 35.60 3.81 9.51
C CYS A 22 34.28 3.85 8.76
N ARG A 23 34.33 3.50 7.48
CA ARG A 23 33.16 3.13 6.72
C ARG A 23 32.68 1.83 7.36
N ASN A 24 31.84 1.94 8.39
CA ASN A 24 30.99 0.82 8.76
C ASN A 24 30.09 0.60 7.55
N THR A 25 30.54 -0.24 6.63
CA THR A 25 29.64 -1.00 5.76
C THR A 25 28.98 -2.07 6.63
N ASP A 26 28.29 -1.64 7.67
CA ASP A 26 27.24 -2.41 8.32
C ASP A 26 25.95 -1.91 7.70
N ASN A 27 25.79 -2.19 6.40
CA ASN A 27 24.51 -1.99 5.72
C ASN A 27 24.03 -3.30 5.09
N ASP A 28 24.53 -4.42 5.60
CA ASP A 28 23.82 -5.70 5.57
C ASP A 28 23.01 -5.82 6.87
N ASP A 29 22.19 -4.81 7.18
CA ASP A 29 20.93 -5.17 7.85
C ASP A 29 20.17 -5.96 6.78
N PRO A 30 19.91 -7.27 6.95
CA PRO A 30 19.19 -8.02 5.93
C PRO A 30 17.89 -7.28 5.70
N GLN A 31 17.77 -6.61 4.55
CA GLN A 31 16.52 -5.96 4.19
C GLN A 31 15.45 -7.02 4.33
N ASP A 32 14.53 -6.81 5.25
CA ASP A 32 13.42 -7.69 5.51
C ASP A 32 12.54 -7.71 4.26
N THR A 33 12.90 -8.59 3.32
CA THR A 33 12.20 -8.78 2.04
C THR A 33 10.92 -9.59 2.21
N THR A 34 10.50 -9.85 3.45
CA THR A 34 9.30 -10.63 3.75
C THR A 34 8.10 -9.87 3.23
N SER A 35 7.43 -10.44 2.24
CA SER A 35 6.16 -9.94 1.76
C SER A 35 5.04 -10.32 2.71
N GLY A 36 4.06 -9.43 2.86
CA GLY A 36 2.89 -9.61 3.71
C GLY A 36 1.62 -9.95 2.93
N SER A 37 0.54 -10.12 3.69
CA SER A 37 -0.83 -10.22 3.18
C SER A 37 -1.63 -8.99 3.57
N LEU A 38 -2.50 -8.53 2.69
CA LEU A 38 -3.42 -7.42 2.92
C LEU A 38 -4.83 -7.84 2.54
N GLN A 39 -5.78 -7.67 3.45
CA GLN A 39 -7.19 -7.96 3.19
C GLN A 39 -7.94 -6.67 2.88
N LEU A 40 -8.59 -6.64 1.71
CA LEU A 40 -9.53 -5.59 1.33
C LEU A 40 -10.93 -5.93 1.79
N LYS A 41 -11.67 -4.92 2.23
CA LYS A 41 -13.07 -5.04 2.65
C LYS A 41 -13.92 -4.18 1.72
N PHE A 42 -14.90 -4.80 1.08
CA PHE A 42 -15.86 -4.14 0.23
C PHE A 42 -17.22 -4.17 0.92
N GLU A 43 -17.76 -2.98 1.20
CA GLU A 43 -19.06 -2.74 1.82
C GLU A 43 -19.92 -1.97 0.82
N ASN A 44 -20.89 -2.65 0.21
CA ASN A 44 -21.81 -2.01 -0.73
C ASN A 44 -23.04 -1.51 0.03
N GLY A 45 -23.26 -0.21 -0.01
CA GLY A 45 -24.29 0.43 0.80
C GLY A 45 -24.82 1.71 0.18
N PHE A 46 -25.89 2.21 0.77
CA PHE A 46 -26.38 3.56 0.53
C PHE A 46 -26.08 4.43 1.74
N SER A 47 -25.63 5.66 1.51
CA SER A 47 -25.23 6.57 2.60
C SER A 47 -26.32 6.79 3.66
N ASN A 48 -27.60 6.65 3.30
CA ASN A 48 -28.74 6.83 4.20
C ASN A 48 -29.27 5.54 4.86
N LEU A 49 -28.97 4.36 4.32
CA LEU A 49 -29.52 3.08 4.83
C LEU A 49 -28.46 2.09 5.32
N GLY A 50 -27.18 2.30 4.98
CA GLY A 50 -26.13 1.32 5.19
C GLY A 50 -26.15 0.22 4.14
N ASP A 51 -25.80 -1.00 4.55
CA ASP A 51 -25.51 -2.11 3.65
C ASP A 51 -26.71 -2.56 2.79
N ILE A 52 -26.38 -3.03 1.60
CA ILE A 52 -27.35 -3.63 0.68
C ILE A 52 -27.52 -5.10 1.03
N VAL A 53 -28.70 -5.48 1.50
CA VAL A 53 -29.15 -6.86 1.59
C VAL A 53 -30.06 -7.13 0.39
N LEU A 54 -29.66 -8.07 -0.47
CA LEU A 54 -30.39 -8.38 -1.70
C LEU A 54 -31.84 -8.77 -1.39
N ASN A 55 -32.76 -8.26 -2.22
CA ASN A 55 -34.21 -8.42 -2.10
C ASN A 55 -34.83 -7.89 -0.78
N GLN A 56 -34.06 -7.20 0.08
CA GLN A 56 -34.54 -6.71 1.38
C GLN A 56 -34.34 -5.20 1.56
N THR A 57 -33.18 -4.66 1.20
CA THR A 57 -32.92 -3.22 1.31
C THR A 57 -33.75 -2.45 0.28
N VAL A 58 -34.64 -1.58 0.74
CA VAL A 58 -35.52 -0.75 -0.10
C VAL A 58 -35.02 0.68 -0.15
N GLN A 59 -34.55 1.13 -1.32
CA GLN A 59 -34.27 2.54 -1.56
C GLN A 59 -35.48 3.27 -2.11
N THR A 60 -35.72 4.48 -1.63
CA THR A 60 -36.81 5.33 -2.13
C THR A 60 -36.22 6.54 -2.84
N SER A 61 -36.55 6.73 -4.12
CA SER A 61 -36.10 7.88 -4.89
C SER A 61 -36.77 9.18 -4.40
N VAL A 62 -36.25 10.33 -4.82
CA VAL A 62 -36.86 11.64 -4.50
C VAL A 62 -38.30 11.74 -5.01
N ALA A 63 -38.65 11.02 -6.08
CA ALA A 63 -40.01 10.93 -6.63
C ALA A 63 -40.90 9.89 -5.92
N GLY A 64 -40.42 9.24 -4.85
CA GLY A 64 -41.18 8.26 -4.07
C GLY A 64 -41.19 6.84 -4.63
N GLN A 65 -40.41 6.54 -5.67
CA GLN A 65 -40.32 5.18 -6.22
C GLN A 65 -39.47 4.28 -5.33
N LYS A 66 -39.95 3.07 -5.06
CA LYS A 66 -39.24 2.07 -4.25
C LYS A 66 -38.46 1.12 -5.16
N HIS A 67 -37.17 0.98 -4.88
CA HIS A 67 -36.24 0.13 -5.61
C HIS A 67 -35.63 -0.90 -4.67
N THR A 68 -35.48 -2.12 -5.16
CA THR A 68 -34.75 -3.21 -4.49
C THR A 68 -33.77 -3.81 -5.47
N PHE A 69 -32.64 -4.31 -4.98
CA PHE A 69 -31.63 -4.97 -5.79
C PHE A 69 -31.78 -6.48 -5.61
N SER A 70 -32.05 -7.19 -6.70
CA SER A 70 -32.00 -8.65 -6.74
C SER A 70 -30.58 -9.18 -7.00
N THR A 71 -29.72 -8.34 -7.58
CA THR A 71 -28.32 -8.66 -7.87
C THR A 71 -27.49 -7.39 -7.79
N LEU A 72 -26.30 -7.50 -7.21
CA LEU A 72 -25.23 -6.52 -7.28
C LEU A 72 -23.93 -7.30 -7.41
N LYS A 73 -23.36 -7.27 -8.61
CA LYS A 73 -22.15 -8.02 -8.95
C LYS A 73 -21.31 -7.16 -9.88
N TYR A 74 -20.01 -7.10 -9.60
CA TYR A 74 -19.05 -6.37 -10.42
C TYR A 74 -17.67 -7.00 -10.28
N VAL A 75 -16.79 -6.71 -11.24
CA VAL A 75 -15.39 -7.11 -11.21
C VAL A 75 -14.55 -5.91 -10.80
N ILE A 76 -13.60 -6.12 -9.90
CA ILE A 76 -12.50 -5.18 -9.65
C ILE A 76 -11.21 -5.70 -10.27
N SER A 77 -10.35 -4.81 -10.75
CA SER A 77 -9.04 -5.17 -11.32
C SER A 77 -8.04 -4.01 -11.22
N ASN A 78 -6.80 -4.26 -11.65
CA ASN A 78 -5.73 -3.27 -11.68
C ASN A 78 -5.58 -2.53 -10.35
N ILE A 79 -5.48 -3.30 -9.27
CA ILE A 79 -5.37 -2.78 -7.90
C ILE A 79 -3.98 -2.15 -7.73
N ALA A 80 -3.95 -0.90 -7.28
CA ALA A 80 -2.75 -0.18 -6.90
C ALA A 80 -2.83 0.24 -5.44
N LEU A 81 -1.81 -0.12 -4.67
CA LEU A 81 -1.60 0.32 -3.29
C LEU A 81 -0.65 1.52 -3.31
N ILE A 82 -1.08 2.63 -2.73
CA ILE A 82 -0.33 3.90 -2.77
C ILE A 82 0.22 4.18 -1.38
N ASP A 83 1.53 4.35 -1.27
CA ASP A 83 2.20 4.65 -0.01
C ASP A 83 2.05 6.12 0.42
N GLU A 84 2.56 6.43 1.61
CA GLU A 84 2.53 7.80 2.17
C GLU A 84 3.31 8.83 1.35
N ASN A 85 4.28 8.39 0.53
CA ASN A 85 5.07 9.24 -0.35
C ASN A 85 4.45 9.36 -1.75
N GLY A 86 3.33 8.66 -2.01
CA GLY A 86 2.67 8.64 -3.31
C GLY A 86 3.22 7.61 -4.30
N ASN A 87 4.13 6.72 -3.89
CA ASN A 87 4.59 5.64 -4.76
C ASN A 87 3.51 4.56 -4.86
N GLU A 88 3.38 3.97 -6.05
CA GLU A 88 2.39 2.95 -6.32
C GLU A 88 3.02 1.56 -6.42
N PHE A 89 2.52 0.62 -5.64
CA PHE A 89 2.70 -0.81 -5.87
C PHE A 89 1.48 -1.35 -6.62
N LYS A 90 1.71 -1.91 -7.79
CA LYS A 90 0.65 -2.41 -8.67
C LYS A 90 0.52 -3.92 -8.55
N TYR A 91 -0.62 -4.37 -8.03
CA TYR A 91 -0.89 -5.78 -7.79
C TYR A 91 -1.36 -6.48 -9.05
N ASN A 92 -0.51 -7.33 -9.64
CA ASN A 92 -0.83 -8.14 -10.83
C ASN A 92 -1.51 -7.34 -11.96
N GLU A 93 -1.05 -6.10 -12.20
CA GLU A 93 -1.65 -5.20 -13.20
C GLU A 93 -1.67 -5.85 -14.59
N ASN A 94 -2.79 -5.69 -15.31
CA ASN A 94 -3.03 -6.28 -16.62
C ASN A 94 -2.99 -7.82 -16.65
N ASN A 95 -3.10 -8.49 -15.49
CA ASN A 95 -3.23 -9.93 -15.38
C ASN A 95 -4.53 -10.31 -14.66
N PRO A 96 -5.66 -10.47 -15.39
CA PRO A 96 -6.95 -10.75 -14.77
C PRO A 96 -6.98 -12.09 -14.02
N ASP A 97 -6.20 -13.09 -14.43
CA ASP A 97 -6.17 -14.40 -13.77
C ASP A 97 -5.62 -14.34 -12.34
N LYS A 98 -4.84 -13.30 -12.01
CA LYS A 98 -4.20 -13.13 -10.70
C LYS A 98 -4.54 -11.81 -9.99
N GLY A 99 -5.13 -10.85 -10.71
CA GLY A 99 -5.33 -9.48 -10.25
C GLY A 99 -6.75 -8.95 -10.41
N ALA A 100 -7.69 -9.77 -10.90
CA ALA A 100 -9.10 -9.43 -10.94
C ALA A 100 -9.91 -10.29 -9.95
N PHE A 101 -10.92 -9.67 -9.35
CA PHE A 101 -11.77 -10.30 -8.34
C PHE A 101 -13.23 -9.97 -8.60
N ILE A 102 -14.11 -10.96 -8.41
CA ILE A 102 -15.55 -10.75 -8.48
C ILE A 102 -16.03 -10.32 -7.09
N ILE A 103 -16.72 -9.19 -7.04
CA ILE A 103 -17.43 -8.71 -5.88
C ILE A 103 -18.90 -9.02 -6.09
N ASP A 104 -19.39 -10.06 -5.43
CA ASP A 104 -20.79 -10.48 -5.47
C ASP A 104 -21.45 -10.22 -4.12
N GLN A 105 -22.48 -9.37 -4.10
CA GLN A 105 -23.24 -9.08 -2.88
C GLN A 105 -23.96 -10.32 -2.34
N ALA A 106 -24.19 -11.35 -3.17
CA ALA A 106 -24.73 -12.62 -2.70
C ALA A 106 -23.76 -13.38 -1.77
N ASP A 107 -22.46 -13.13 -1.88
CA ASP A 107 -21.41 -13.77 -1.08
C ASP A 107 -21.04 -12.95 0.18
N ALA A 108 -21.68 -11.80 0.39
CA ALA A 108 -21.38 -10.91 1.51
C ALA A 108 -21.76 -11.54 2.87
N VAL A 109 -20.81 -11.55 3.80
CA VAL A 109 -21.04 -11.98 5.19
C VAL A 109 -21.10 -10.74 6.06
N ALA A 110 -22.25 -10.51 6.69
CA ALA A 110 -22.53 -9.30 7.46
C ALA A 110 -22.27 -8.00 6.64
N GLY A 111 -22.65 -7.99 5.36
CA GLY A 111 -22.52 -6.83 4.47
C GLY A 111 -21.14 -6.65 3.82
N ILE A 112 -20.16 -7.48 4.20
CA ILE A 112 -18.77 -7.32 3.79
C ILE A 112 -18.35 -8.45 2.85
N ILE A 113 -17.62 -8.09 1.80
CA ILE A 113 -16.91 -9.00 0.91
C ILE A 113 -15.42 -8.80 1.11
N TYR A 114 -14.70 -9.89 1.36
CA TYR A 114 -13.27 -9.86 1.66
C TYR A 114 -12.46 -10.34 0.46
N ILE A 115 -11.39 -9.60 0.13
CA ILE A 115 -10.41 -10.00 -0.88
C ILE A 115 -9.02 -10.01 -0.26
N ASP A 116 -8.37 -11.18 -0.28
CA ASP A 116 -7.03 -11.34 0.25
C ASP A 116 -5.97 -11.15 -0.84
N LEU A 117 -5.11 -10.15 -0.66
CA LEU A 117 -3.94 -9.90 -1.50
C LEU A 117 -2.69 -10.43 -0.80
N ASN A 118 -1.97 -11.35 -1.44
CA ASN A 118 -0.76 -11.95 -0.90
C ASN A 118 0.48 -11.48 -1.65
N GLY A 119 1.66 -11.55 -1.02
CA GLY A 119 2.91 -11.15 -1.65
C GLY A 119 3.07 -9.63 -1.76
N ILE A 120 2.46 -8.88 -0.83
CA ILE A 120 2.52 -7.43 -0.78
C ILE A 120 3.87 -7.00 -0.17
N PRO A 121 4.70 -6.20 -0.86
CA PRO A 121 5.93 -5.68 -0.28
C PRO A 121 5.66 -4.88 0.99
N LYS A 122 6.58 -4.95 1.96
CA LYS A 122 6.49 -4.17 3.18
C LYS A 122 6.58 -2.67 2.87
N ASN A 123 5.49 -1.94 3.11
CA ASN A 123 5.44 -0.48 3.00
C ASN A 123 4.24 0.09 3.77
N ASN A 124 4.22 1.41 4.00
CA ASN A 124 3.14 2.16 4.63
C ASN A 124 2.09 2.61 3.60
N TYR A 125 1.25 1.69 3.14
CA TYR A 125 0.17 2.02 2.21
C TYR A 125 -0.97 2.80 2.89
N LYS A 126 -1.41 3.90 2.26
CA LYS A 126 -2.46 4.79 2.79
C LYS A 126 -3.68 4.87 1.89
N LYS A 127 -3.56 4.53 0.61
CA LYS A 127 -4.67 4.58 -0.34
C LYS A 127 -4.68 3.34 -1.21
N ILE A 128 -5.86 3.04 -1.72
CA ILE A 128 -6.07 2.02 -2.74
C ILE A 128 -6.74 2.67 -3.95
N ARG A 129 -6.35 2.23 -5.14
CA ARG A 129 -6.99 2.55 -6.41
C ARG A 129 -7.25 1.26 -7.17
N TYR A 130 -8.38 1.16 -7.84
CA TYR A 130 -8.74 -0.01 -8.65
C TYR A 130 -9.68 0.43 -9.77
N LEU A 131 -9.77 -0.39 -10.81
CA LEU A 131 -10.82 -0.29 -11.82
C LEU A 131 -11.97 -1.19 -11.42
N TYR A 132 -13.20 -0.79 -11.77
CA TYR A 132 -14.38 -1.63 -11.61
C TYR A 132 -15.17 -1.72 -12.91
N THR A 133 -15.87 -2.83 -13.12
CA THR A 133 -16.76 -3.07 -14.27
C THR A 133 -17.99 -3.83 -13.79
N ILE A 134 -19.18 -3.34 -14.15
CA ILE A 134 -20.49 -3.88 -13.77
C ILE A 134 -20.96 -4.86 -14.84
#